data_AF-A1ZKC9-F1
#
_entry.id   AF-A1ZKC9-F1
#
_cell.length_a   1.000
_cell.length_b   1.000
_cell.length_c   1.000
_cell.angle_alpha   90.00
_cell.angle_beta   90.00
_cell.angle_gamma   90.00
#
_symmetry.space_group_name_H-M   'P 1'
#
loop_
_entity.id
_entity.type
_entity.pdbx_description
1 polymer ?
#
loop_
_entity_poly.entity_id
_entity_poly.type
_entity_poly.pdbx_seq_one_letter_code
_entity_poly.pdbx_strand_id
1 'polypeptide(L)'
;MQDNQNLQAQPNQTPEQKAISLRIEHLLIFQLSLRHRLEKFAFDADDILELMPRTTQPYNRQSVQQASSQLQAMRKELDYLINEVNLCAGLIPLDEVD
;
A
#
# COMPACT_ATOMS: atom_id res chain seq x y z
N MET A 1 46.76 -34.16 7.02
CA MET A 1 45.33 -33.81 7.15
C MET A 1 45.24 -32.29 7.12
N GLN A 2 44.87 -31.72 5.97
CA GLN A 2 44.52 -30.31 5.83
C GLN A 2 43.09 -30.30 5.31
N ASP A 3 42.14 -30.17 6.24
CA ASP A 3 40.76 -29.84 5.95
C ASP A 3 40.75 -28.41 5.41
N ASN A 4 40.78 -28.31 4.08
CA ASN A 4 40.63 -27.04 3.40
C ASN A 4 39.17 -26.62 3.52
N GLN A 5 38.97 -25.52 4.23
CA GLN A 5 37.72 -24.83 4.45
C GLN A 5 36.98 -24.65 3.13
N ASN A 6 35.97 -25.48 2.88
CA ASN A 6 34.88 -25.13 1.98
C ASN A 6 33.94 -24.17 2.74
N LEU A 7 34.44 -22.97 3.02
CA LEU A 7 33.58 -21.82 3.28
C LEU A 7 32.94 -21.51 1.93
N GLN A 8 31.72 -22.01 1.74
CA GLN A 8 30.86 -21.68 0.62
C GLN A 8 30.84 -20.16 0.48
N ALA A 9 31.58 -19.66 -0.51
CA ALA A 9 31.52 -18.27 -0.91
C ALA A 9 30.11 -18.05 -1.43
N GLN A 10 29.24 -17.45 -0.60
CA GLN A 10 28.07 -16.78 -1.13
C GLN A 10 28.57 -15.83 -2.22
N PRO A 11 27.99 -15.84 -3.44
CA PRO A 11 28.39 -14.90 -4.46
C PRO A 11 28.19 -13.50 -3.91
N ASN A 12 29.30 -12.77 -3.72
CA ASN A 12 29.25 -11.37 -3.30
C ASN A 12 28.48 -10.61 -4.38
N GLN A 13 27.23 -10.25 -4.08
CA GLN A 13 26.41 -9.43 -4.97
C GLN A 13 27.16 -8.14 -5.31
N THR A 14 27.17 -7.77 -6.58
CA THR A 14 27.73 -6.49 -7.00
C THR A 14 26.94 -5.33 -6.36
N PRO A 15 27.52 -4.13 -6.19
CA PRO A 15 26.79 -2.98 -5.64
C PRO A 15 25.48 -2.68 -6.38
N GLU A 16 25.45 -2.90 -7.68
CA GLU A 16 24.28 -2.76 -8.55
C GLU A 16 23.21 -3.82 -8.25
N GLN A 17 23.59 -5.09 -8.10
CA GLN A 17 22.66 -6.16 -7.68
C GLN A 17 22.08 -5.90 -6.28
N LYS A 18 22.89 -5.36 -5.35
CA LYS A 18 22.39 -4.95 -4.03
C LYS A 18 21.40 -3.79 -4.13
N ALA A 19 21.66 -2.80 -4.98
CA ALA A 19 20.75 -1.69 -5.21
C ALA A 19 19.42 -2.15 -5.82
N ILE A 20 19.45 -3.06 -6.79
CA ILE A 20 18.24 -3.67 -7.39
C ILE A 20 17.46 -4.46 -6.34
N SER A 21 18.14 -5.30 -5.54
CA SER A 21 17.50 -6.08 -4.46
C SER A 21 16.79 -5.17 -3.45
N LEU A 22 17.44 -4.09 -3.01
CA LEU A 22 16.85 -3.11 -2.10
C LEU A 22 15.64 -2.39 -2.71
N ARG A 23 15.69 -2.05 -4.01
CA ARG A 23 14.54 -1.45 -4.72
C ARG A 23 13.35 -2.41 -4.77
N ILE A 24 13.60 -3.69 -5.07
CA ILE A 24 12.54 -4.73 -5.10
C ILE A 24 11.93 -4.91 -3.70
N GLU A 25 12.75 -5.00 -2.66
CA GLU A 25 12.27 -5.11 -1.27
C GLU A 25 11.38 -3.92 -0.88
N HIS A 26 11.82 -2.70 -1.18
CA HIS A 26 11.03 -1.49 -0.93
C HIS A 26 9.70 -1.50 -1.72
N LEU A 27 9.71 -1.96 -2.97
CA LEU A 27 8.49 -2.07 -3.78
C LEU A 27 7.51 -3.09 -3.19
N LEU A 28 8.00 -4.24 -2.73
CA LEU A 28 7.18 -5.26 -2.08
C LEU A 28 6.56 -4.74 -0.77
N ILE A 29 7.35 -4.06 0.06
CA ILE A 29 6.86 -3.44 1.30
C ILE A 29 5.77 -2.40 0.98
N PHE A 30 6.00 -1.58 -0.05
CA PHE A 30 5.03 -0.58 -0.50
C PHE A 30 3.73 -1.24 -0.98
N GLN A 31 3.81 -2.28 -1.82
CA GLN A 31 2.65 -3.04 -2.30
C GLN A 31 1.84 -3.66 -1.14
N LEU A 32 2.51 -4.23 -0.14
CA LEU A 32 1.86 -4.77 1.05
C LEU A 32 1.18 -3.68 1.87
N SER A 33 1.82 -2.51 2.02
CA SER A 33 1.23 -1.36 2.71
C SER A 33 -0.01 -0.83 1.99
N LEU A 34 0.06 -0.68 0.66
CA LEU A 34 -1.08 -0.29 -0.16
C LEU A 34 -2.24 -1.26 0.00
N ARG A 35 -1.97 -2.57 -0.10
CA ARG A 35 -2.99 -3.60 0.07
C ARG A 35 -3.69 -3.48 1.42
N HIS A 36 -2.92 -3.39 2.51
CA HIS A 36 -3.48 -3.29 3.86
C HIS A 36 -4.38 -2.06 4.02
N ARG A 37 -3.96 -0.92 3.48
CA ARG A 37 -4.76 0.32 3.51
C ARG A 37 -6.04 0.16 2.68
N LEU A 38 -5.96 -0.40 1.47
CA LEU A 38 -7.14 -0.65 0.63
C LEU A 38 -8.14 -1.62 1.29
N GLU A 39 -7.66 -2.66 1.99
CA GLU A 39 -8.50 -3.57 2.76
C GLU A 39 -9.23 -2.83 3.89
N LYS A 40 -8.52 -1.95 4.61
CA LYS A 40 -9.13 -1.09 5.63
C LYS A 40 -10.18 -0.14 5.01
N PHE A 41 -9.91 0.43 3.85
CA PHE A 41 -10.85 1.28 3.11
C PHE A 41 -12.17 0.57 2.79
N ALA A 42 -12.08 -0.70 2.39
CA ALA A 42 -13.28 -1.50 2.12
C ALA A 42 -14.11 -1.69 3.39
N PHE A 43 -13.46 -1.98 4.52
CA PHE A 43 -14.12 -2.11 5.82
C PHE A 43 -14.75 -0.80 6.30
N ASP A 44 -14.01 0.31 6.25
CA ASP A 44 -14.51 1.63 6.63
C ASP A 44 -15.71 2.07 5.76
N ALA A 45 -15.71 1.69 4.48
CA ALA A 45 -16.84 1.94 3.57
C ALA A 45 -18.10 1.15 3.99
N ASP A 46 -17.94 -0.11 4.35
CA ASP A 46 -19.04 -0.97 4.82
C ASP A 46 -19.63 -0.41 6.12
N ASP A 47 -18.80 0.00 7.09
CA ASP A 47 -19.24 0.64 8.34
C ASP A 47 -20.08 1.91 8.09
N ILE A 48 -19.66 2.74 7.13
CA ILE A 48 -20.41 3.94 6.75
C ILE A 48 -21.77 3.58 6.16
N LEU A 49 -21.84 2.52 5.34
CA LEU A 49 -23.09 2.05 4.77
C LEU A 49 -24.05 1.52 5.84
N GLU A 50 -23.54 1.01 6.97
CA GLU A 50 -24.38 0.61 8.11
C GLU A 50 -25.00 1.79 8.87
N LEU A 51 -24.35 2.97 8.86
CA LEU A 51 -24.91 4.18 9.46
C LEU A 51 -26.15 4.70 8.71
N MET A 52 -26.34 4.26 7.47
CA MET A 52 -27.45 4.69 6.62
C MET A 52 -28.65 3.75 6.76
N PRO A 53 -29.86 4.28 7.00
CA PRO A 53 -31.06 3.46 7.05
C PRO A 53 -31.27 2.73 5.71
N ARG A 54 -31.42 1.40 5.77
CA ARG A 54 -31.67 0.54 4.60
C ARG A 54 -33.12 0.60 4.09
N THR A 55 -33.99 1.41 4.72
CA THR A 55 -35.43 1.48 4.47
C THR A 55 -35.86 2.92 4.20
N THR A 56 -37.13 3.12 3.83
CA THR A 56 -37.75 4.43 3.56
C THR A 56 -37.86 5.36 4.78
N GLN A 57 -37.16 5.05 5.88
CA GLN A 57 -37.12 5.92 7.05
C GLN A 57 -36.34 7.20 6.75
N PRO A 58 -36.80 8.35 7.27
CA PRO A 58 -36.08 9.60 7.11
C PRO A 58 -34.69 9.49 7.74
N TYR A 59 -33.68 9.94 7.01
CA TYR A 59 -32.30 9.93 7.47
C TYR A 59 -32.15 10.75 8.76
N ASN A 60 -31.54 10.13 9.78
CA ASN A 60 -31.14 10.87 10.97
C ASN A 60 -29.99 11.83 10.59
N ARG A 61 -30.18 13.13 10.84
CA ARG A 61 -29.20 14.17 10.58
C ARG A 61 -27.82 13.86 11.19
N GLN A 62 -27.79 13.27 12.37
CA GLN A 62 -26.55 12.90 13.05
C GLN A 62 -25.80 11.79 12.30
N SER A 63 -26.50 10.73 11.87
CA SER A 63 -25.91 9.64 11.09
C SER A 63 -25.37 10.14 9.75
N VAL A 64 -26.11 11.03 9.07
CA VAL A 64 -25.65 11.64 7.81
C VAL A 64 -24.40 12.50 8.00
N GLN A 65 -24.34 13.30 9.08
CA GLN A 65 -23.15 14.10 9.39
C GLN A 65 -21.94 13.22 9.72
N GLN A 66 -22.15 12.14 10.47
CA GLN A 66 -21.09 11.19 10.81
C GLN A 66 -20.57 10.48 9.55
N ALA A 67 -21.46 9.93 8.71
CA ALA A 67 -21.11 9.32 7.44
C ALA A 67 -20.36 10.30 6.53
N SER A 68 -20.84 11.55 6.42
CA SER A 68 -20.17 12.58 5.62
C SER A 68 -18.77 12.90 6.12
N SER A 69 -18.55 12.95 7.44
CA SER A 69 -17.22 13.21 8.02
C SER A 69 -16.26 12.06 7.73
N GLN A 70 -16.73 10.82 7.90
CA GLN A 70 -15.93 9.62 7.62
C GLN A 70 -15.58 9.50 6.13
N LEU A 71 -16.54 9.75 5.23
CA LEU A 71 -16.28 9.78 3.78
C LEU A 71 -15.25 10.85 3.38
N GLN A 72 -15.28 12.02 4.03
CA GLN A 72 -14.27 13.07 3.78
C GLN A 72 -12.87 12.66 4.25
N ALA A 73 -12.77 11.98 5.40
CA ALA A 73 -11.49 11.47 5.89
C ALA A 73 -10.93 10.41 4.94
N MET A 74 -11.77 9.45 4.53
CA MET A 74 -11.42 8.44 3.52
C MET A 74 -10.96 9.07 2.22
N ARG A 75 -11.67 10.09 1.71
CA ARG A 75 -11.26 10.76 0.47
C ARG A 75 -9.86 11.36 0.56
N LYS A 76 -9.53 12.01 1.67
CA LYS A 76 -8.18 12.58 1.89
C LYS A 76 -7.10 11.51 1.93
N GLU A 77 -7.38 10.38 2.59
CA GLU A 77 -6.44 9.27 2.65
C GLU A 77 -6.24 8.61 1.27
N LEU A 78 -7.29 8.56 0.44
CA LEU A 78 -7.20 8.06 -0.93
C LEU A 78 -6.37 9.00 -1.82
N ASP A 79 -6.60 10.32 -1.72
CA ASP A 79 -5.82 11.32 -2.45
C ASP A 79 -4.33 11.24 -2.06
N TYR A 80 -4.02 10.99 -0.78
CA TYR A 80 -2.65 10.74 -0.31
C TYR A 80 -2.05 9.46 -0.92
N LEU A 81 -2.80 8.36 -0.93
CA LEU A 81 -2.37 7.08 -1.52
C LEU A 81 -2.08 7.20 -3.01
N ILE A 82 -2.93 7.92 -3.76
CA ILE A 82 -2.72 8.18 -5.19
C ILE A 82 -1.39 8.91 -5.41
N ASN A 83 -1.06 9.89 -4.55
CA ASN A 83 0.22 10.59 -4.64
C ASN A 83 1.41 9.67 -4.33
N GLU A 84 1.32 8.81 -3.30
CA GLU A 84 2.37 7.82 -3.02
C GLU A 84 2.58 6.85 -4.20
N VAL A 85 1.49 6.36 -4.79
CA VAL A 85 1.56 5.48 -5.97
C VAL A 85 2.21 6.17 -7.16
N ASN A 86 1.83 7.42 -7.44
CA ASN A 86 2.41 8.20 -8.54
C ASN A 86 3.90 8.46 -8.34
N LEU A 87 4.33 8.74 -7.11
CA LEU A 87 5.75 8.89 -6.78
C LEU A 87 6.50 7.57 -7.00
N CYS A 88 5.92 6.43 -6.64
CA CYS A 88 6.49 5.11 -6.90
C CYS A 88 6.52 4.76 -8.40
N ALA A 89 5.50 5.13 -9.17
CA ALA A 89 5.47 4.92 -10.62
C ALA A 89 6.56 5.75 -11.34
N GLY A 90 6.84 6.97 -10.86
CA GLY A 90 7.93 7.81 -11.36
C GLY A 90 9.33 7.34 -10.98
N LEU A 91 9.46 6.31 -10.12
CA LEU A 91 10.75 5.73 -9.70
C LEU A 91 11.21 4.55 -10.57
N ILE A 92 10.41 4.13 -11.56
CA ILE A 92 10.79 3.10 -12.53
C ILE A 92 11.10 3.81 -13.86
N PRO A 93 12.37 3.91 -14.28
CA PRO A 93 12.70 4.25 -15.65
C PRO A 93 12.10 3.17 -16.55
N LEU A 94 11.24 3.57 -17.50
CA LEU A 94 10.65 2.67 -18.49
C LEU A 94 11.69 2.04 -19.44
N ASP A 95 12.94 2.50 -19.37
CA ASP A 95 14.07 2.00 -20.17
C ASP A 95 14.74 0.73 -19.58
N GLU A 96 14.32 0.24 -18.40
CA GLU A 96 14.90 -0.94 -17.73
C GLU A 96 13.97 -2.17 -17.71
N VAL A 97 12.83 -2.13 -18.42
CA VAL A 97 11.88 -3.26 -18.51
C VAL A 97 11.93 -3.86 -19.91
N ASP A 98 13.00 -4.61 -20.20
CA ASP A 98 13.09 -5.55 -21.33
C ASP A 98 12.58 -6.95 -20.93
#